data_AF-A0A1G7P653-F1
#
_entry.id   AF-A0A1G7P653-F1
#
_cell.length_a   1.000
_cell.length_b   1.000
_cell.length_c   1.000
_cell.angle_alpha   90.00
_cell.angle_beta   90.00
_cell.angle_gamma   90.00
#
_symmetry.space_group_name_H-M   'P 1'
#
loop_
_entity.id
_entity.type
_entity.pdbx_description
1 polymer ?
#
loop_
_entity_poly.entity_id
_entity_poly.type
_entity_poly.pdbx_seq_one_letter_code
_entity_poly.pdbx_strand_id
1 'polypeptide(L)'
;MAKFRKKPVVIDAITFDELMQHGRENTAHVGDTSLPGDFVYQGCQVVRENDASYIVLTLSGNHTITPGVVLVTGVAGELYPCKADIFGQTHEPA
;
A
#
# COMPACT_ATOMS: atom_id res chain seq x y z
N MET A 1 -23.29 -27.04 0.97
CA MET A 1 -22.44 -25.93 1.44
C MET A 1 -23.07 -24.62 1.01
N ALA A 2 -23.15 -23.64 1.91
CA ALA A 2 -23.67 -22.32 1.56
C ALA A 2 -22.65 -21.55 0.71
N LYS A 3 -23.11 -20.95 -0.38
CA LYS A 3 -22.29 -20.09 -1.26
C LYS A 3 -22.62 -18.64 -0.94
N PHE A 4 -21.61 -17.79 -0.86
CA PHE A 4 -21.75 -16.36 -0.59
C PHE A 4 -21.02 -15.57 -1.67
N ARG A 5 -21.55 -14.38 -2.00
CA ARG A 5 -20.89 -13.41 -2.88
C ARG A 5 -20.45 -12.21 -2.03
N LYS A 6 -19.31 -11.59 -2.38
CA LYS A 6 -18.90 -10.32 -1.78
C LYS A 6 -19.92 -9.24 -2.13
N LYS A 7 -20.13 -8.28 -1.23
CA LYS A 7 -20.90 -7.07 -1.55
C LYS A 7 -20.05 -6.19 -2.48
N PRO A 8 -20.64 -5.55 -3.50
CA PRO A 8 -19.92 -4.55 -4.29
C PRO A 8 -19.59 -3.37 -3.37
N VAL A 9 -18.31 -3.06 -3.24
CA VAL A 9 -17.79 -1.97 -2.41
C VAL A 9 -16.72 -1.25 -3.21
N VAL A 10 -16.74 0.07 -3.15
CA VAL A 10 -15.66 0.90 -3.68
C VAL A 10 -14.59 0.99 -2.59
N ILE A 11 -13.34 0.82 -2.97
CA ILE A 11 -12.17 0.84 -2.09
C ILE A 11 -11.12 1.79 -2.68
N ASP A 12 -10.28 2.34 -1.81
CA ASP A 12 -9.12 3.11 -2.25
C ASP A 12 -7.91 2.19 -2.41
N ALA A 13 -7.08 2.49 -3.40
CA ALA A 13 -5.85 1.76 -3.66
C ALA A 13 -4.78 2.73 -4.12
N ILE A 14 -3.55 2.52 -3.67
CA ILE A 14 -2.38 3.27 -4.08
C ILE A 14 -1.30 2.29 -4.57
N THR A 15 -0.73 2.55 -5.74
CA THR A 15 0.37 1.75 -6.27
C THR A 15 1.65 2.02 -5.48
N PHE A 16 2.62 1.10 -5.58
CA PHE A 16 3.94 1.31 -4.98
C PHE A 16 4.56 2.65 -5.40
N ASP A 17 4.52 2.99 -6.69
CA ASP A 17 5.14 4.22 -7.22
C ASP A 17 4.46 5.48 -6.69
N GLU A 18 3.13 5.48 -6.59
CA GLU A 18 2.36 6.59 -6.00
C GLU A 18 2.65 6.73 -4.50
N LEU A 19 2.78 5.61 -3.78
CA LEU A 19 3.14 5.63 -2.37
C LEU A 19 4.56 6.18 -2.16
N MET A 20 5.50 5.86 -3.05
CA MET A 20 6.84 6.44 -3.02
C MET A 20 6.81 7.94 -3.31
N GLN A 21 5.97 8.37 -4.25
CA GLN A 21 5.75 9.78 -4.52
C GLN A 21 5.19 10.51 -3.28
N HIS A 22 4.19 9.92 -2.62
CA HIS A 22 3.65 10.44 -1.36
C HIS A 22 4.72 10.55 -0.27
N GLY A 23 5.56 9.53 -0.12
CA GLY A 23 6.68 9.55 0.82
C GLY A 23 7.70 10.65 0.51
N ARG A 24 8.00 10.90 -0.77
CA ARG A 24 8.90 11.99 -1.20
C ARG A 24 8.34 13.36 -0.86
N GLU A 25 7.04 13.55 -0.97
CA GLU A 25 6.38 14.83 -0.65
C GLU A 25 6.25 15.08 0.86
N ASN A 26 6.14 14.01 1.66
CA ASN A 26 5.85 14.11 3.09
C ASN A 26 7.04 13.80 4.01
N THR A 27 8.21 13.41 3.49
CA THR A 27 9.42 13.19 4.29
C THR A 27 10.61 13.96 3.74
N ALA A 28 11.47 14.44 4.64
CA ALA A 28 12.73 15.06 4.25
C ALA A 28 13.59 14.00 3.53
N HIS A 29 14.01 14.28 2.30
CA HIS A 29 14.87 13.39 1.54
C HIS A 29 16.12 13.02 2.37
N VAL A 30 16.20 11.76 2.81
CA VAL A 30 17.36 11.28 3.56
C VAL A 30 18.40 10.79 2.56
N GLY A 31 19.35 11.67 2.23
CA GLY A 31 20.51 11.35 1.39
C GLY A 31 20.24 11.39 -0.12
N ASP A 32 21.32 11.27 -0.89
CA ASP A 32 21.41 11.31 -2.37
C ASP A 32 20.79 10.07 -3.05
N THR A 33 19.67 9.58 -2.52
CA THR A 33 18.94 8.41 -3.03
C THR A 33 17.52 8.82 -3.39
N SER A 34 17.04 8.45 -4.58
CA SER A 34 15.72 8.82 -5.12
C SER A 34 14.50 8.24 -4.38
N LEU A 35 14.74 7.56 -3.25
CA LEU A 35 13.77 6.85 -2.44
C LEU A 35 13.52 7.58 -1.11
N PRO A 36 12.26 7.71 -0.67
CA PRO A 36 11.95 8.34 0.60
C PRO A 36 12.51 7.52 1.78
N GLY A 37 12.85 8.21 2.88
CA GLY A 37 13.10 7.57 4.17
C GLY A 37 11.81 7.04 4.79
N ASP A 38 11.76 6.91 6.11
CA ASP A 38 10.53 6.52 6.80
C ASP A 38 9.48 7.65 6.71
N PHE A 39 8.21 7.29 6.53
CA PHE A 39 7.09 8.24 6.45
C PHE A 39 5.80 7.64 7.02
N VAL A 40 4.73 8.43 7.05
CA VAL A 40 3.41 8.00 7.51
C VAL A 40 2.43 8.08 6.36
N TYR A 41 1.66 7.01 6.16
CA TYR A 41 0.57 6.94 5.19
C TYR A 41 -0.71 6.47 5.87
N GLN A 42 -1.78 7.27 5.79
CA GLN A 42 -3.08 6.99 6.41
C GLN A 42 -3.00 6.55 7.88
N GLY A 43 -2.09 7.17 8.65
CA GLY A 43 -1.87 6.86 10.06
C GLY A 43 -1.01 5.62 10.35
N CYS A 44 -0.59 4.88 9.31
CA CYS A 44 0.34 3.77 9.42
C CYS A 44 1.77 4.23 9.13
N GLN A 45 2.74 3.73 9.89
CA GLN A 45 4.15 3.98 9.61
C GLN A 45 4.61 3.12 8.43
N VAL A 46 5.28 3.74 7.48
CA VAL A 46 5.93 3.09 6.35
C VAL A 46 7.42 3.21 6.56
N VAL A 47 8.06 2.08 6.86
CA VAL A 47 9.47 2.01 7.21
C VAL A 47 10.24 1.43 6.04
N ARG A 48 11.36 2.06 5.67
CA ARG A 48 12.23 1.54 4.62
C ARG A 48 12.98 0.31 5.15
N GLU A 49 12.83 -0.82 4.47
CA GLU A 49 13.55 -2.05 4.82
C GLU A 49 14.85 -2.17 4.02
N ASN A 50 14.82 -1.85 2.73
CA ASN A 50 16.00 -1.80 1.86
C ASN A 50 15.75 -0.87 0.65
N ASP A 51 16.59 -0.95 -0.39
CA ASP A 51 16.50 -0.11 -1.59
C ASP A 51 15.34 -0.50 -2.54
N ALA A 52 14.57 -1.55 -2.23
CA ALA A 52 13.49 -2.05 -3.06
C ALA A 52 12.23 -2.47 -2.29
N SER A 53 12.21 -2.36 -0.96
CA SER A 53 11.06 -2.73 -0.14
C SER A 53 10.83 -1.79 1.05
N TYR A 54 9.56 -1.66 1.39
CA TYR A 54 9.08 -0.95 2.57
C TYR A 54 8.18 -1.87 3.38
N ILE A 55 8.09 -1.62 4.68
CA ILE A 55 7.19 -2.30 5.60
C ILE A 55 6.13 -1.30 6.05
N VAL A 56 4.87 -1.62 5.78
CA VAL A 56 3.72 -0.88 6.30
C VAL A 56 3.31 -1.51 7.63
N LEU A 57 3.45 -0.75 8.72
CA LEU A 57 3.04 -1.17 10.06
C LEU A 57 1.54 -0.90 10.22
N THR A 58 0.72 -1.95 10.12
CA THR A 58 -0.74 -1.85 10.24
C THR A 58 -1.24 -2.52 11.52
N LEU A 59 -2.48 -2.22 11.92
CA LEU A 59 -3.15 -2.91 13.04
C LEU A 59 -3.34 -4.42 12.79
N SER A 60 -3.34 -4.84 11.52
CA SER A 60 -3.49 -6.25 11.12
C SER A 60 -2.16 -7.02 11.08
N GLY A 61 -1.04 -6.32 11.27
CA GLY A 61 0.31 -6.85 11.14
C GLY A 61 1.17 -6.02 10.20
N ASN A 62 2.43 -6.40 10.11
CA ASN A 62 3.42 -5.73 9.27
C ASN A 62 3.39 -6.32 7.87
N HIS A 63 3.29 -5.46 6.86
CA HIS A 63 3.16 -5.87 5.47
C HIS A 63 4.32 -5.32 4.64
N THR A 64 5.09 -6.22 4.03
CA THR A 64 6.12 -5.82 3.07
C THR A 64 5.49 -5.46 1.73
N ILE A 65 5.86 -4.29 1.21
CA ILE A 65 5.48 -3.81 -0.11
C ILE A 65 6.72 -3.64 -0.97
N THR A 66 6.59 -4.00 -2.25
CA THR A 66 7.63 -3.94 -3.26
C THR A 66 7.04 -3.38 -4.56
N PRO A 67 7.86 -3.00 -5.55
CA PRO A 67 7.36 -2.72 -6.89
C PRO A 67 6.45 -3.85 -7.40
N GLY A 68 5.32 -3.49 -8.02
CA GLY A 68 4.28 -4.43 -8.45
C GLY A 68 3.26 -4.82 -7.37
N VAL A 69 3.35 -4.24 -6.18
CA VAL A 69 2.32 -4.33 -5.13
C VAL A 69 1.49 -3.05 -5.12
N VAL A 70 0.19 -3.23 -4.92
CA VAL A 70 -0.80 -2.17 -4.68
C VAL A 70 -1.18 -2.26 -3.21
N LEU A 71 -1.09 -1.14 -2.50
CA LEU A 71 -1.55 -1.04 -1.13
C LEU A 71 -3.03 -0.66 -1.16
N VAL A 72 -3.88 -1.53 -0.65
CA VAL A 72 -5.33 -1.37 -0.66
C VAL A 72 -5.83 -0.93 0.71
N THR A 73 -6.78 0.01 0.70
CA THR A 73 -7.54 0.43 1.87
C THR A 73 -8.88 -0.28 1.87
N GLY A 74 -9.05 -1.20 2.80
CA GLY A 74 -10.30 -1.92 3.00
C GLY A 74 -11.41 -1.03 3.58
N VAL A 75 -12.60 -1.62 3.69
CA VAL A 75 -13.84 -0.86 4.01
C VAL A 75 -13.86 -0.25 5.41
N ALA A 76 -13.06 -0.78 6.34
CA ALA A 76 -12.91 -0.22 7.69
C ALA A 76 -11.57 0.53 7.87
N GLY A 77 -10.90 0.88 6.77
CA GLY A 77 -9.61 1.57 6.78
C GLY A 77 -8.41 0.64 6.97
N GLU A 78 -8.60 -0.68 6.92
CA GLU A 78 -7.51 -1.63 7.02
C GLU A 78 -6.60 -1.58 5.79
N LEU A 79 -5.29 -1.43 6.00
CA LEU A 79 -4.31 -1.45 4.94
C LEU A 79 -3.78 -2.87 4.72
N TYR A 80 -3.75 -3.32 3.48
CA TYR A 80 -3.14 -4.59 3.11
C TYR A 80 -2.54 -4.57 1.69
N PRO A 81 -1.46 -5.31 1.46
CA PRO A 81 -0.84 -5.41 0.15
C PRO A 81 -1.63 -6.36 -0.76
N CYS A 82 -1.73 -6.01 -2.03
CA CYS A 82 -2.27 -6.84 -3.10
C CYS A 82 -1.32 -6.83 -4.30
N LYS A 83 -1.09 -7.97 -4.93
CA LYS A 83 -0.30 -8.00 -6.18
C LYS A 83 -1.06 -7.25 -7.27
N ALA A 84 -0.41 -6.35 -8.01
CA ALA A 84 -1.03 -5.55 -9.06
C ALA A 84 -1.79 -6.42 -10.09
N ASP A 85 -1.20 -7.55 -10.49
CA ASP A 85 -1.83 -8.48 -11.43
C ASP A 85 -3.14 -9.08 -10.90
N ILE A 86 -3.21 -9.37 -9.59
CA ILE A 86 -4.42 -9.89 -8.96
C ILE A 86 -5.43 -8.76 -8.77
N PHE A 87 -4.95 -7.58 -8.40
CA PHE A 87 -5.79 -6.40 -8.19
C PHE A 87 -6.56 -6.05 -9.47
N GLY A 88 -5.89 -5.95 -10.63
CA GLY A 88 -6.53 -5.65 -11.91
C GLY A 88 -7.46 -6.75 -12.45
N GLN A 89 -7.32 -7.98 -11.96
CA GLN A 89 -8.26 -9.08 -12.27
C GLN A 89 -9.51 -9.07 -11.38
N THR A 90 -9.45 -8.40 -10.22
CA THR A 90 -10.49 -8.49 -9.18
C THR A 90 -11.19 -7.17 -8.89
N HIS A 91 -10.66 -6.06 -9.40
CA HIS A 91 -11.18 -4.71 -9.23
C HIS A 91 -11.20 -3.97 -10.57
N GLU A 92 -12.17 -3.09 -10.73
CA GLU A 92 -12.33 -2.20 -11.87
C GLU A 92 -12.49 -0.76 -11.36
N PRO A 93 -12.14 0.26 -12.16
CA PRO A 93 -12.43 1.65 -11.81
C PRO A 93 -13.92 1.84 -11.56
N ALA A 94 -14.27 2.52 -10.46
CA ALA A 94 -15.64 2.86 -10.10
C ALA A 94 -16.18 4.05 -10.90
#